data_AF-A0A1X0NDK2-F1
#
_entry.id   AF-A0A1X0NDK2-F1
#
_cell.length_a   1.000
_cell.length_b   1.000
_cell.length_c   1.000
_cell.angle_alpha   90.00
_cell.angle_beta   90.00
_cell.angle_gamma   90.00
#
_symmetry.space_group_name_H-M   'P 1'
#
loop_
_entity.id
_entity.type
_entity.pdbx_description
1 polymer ?
#
loop_
_entity_poly.entity_id
_entity_poly.type
_entity_poly.pdbx_seq_one_letter_code
_entity_poly.pdbx_strand_id
1 'polypeptide(L)'
;HSLLCSKVNETKHEEKVKRENRFGEDDGRAEHTKVTVEDDKKCGYERLPLEERNKLMNEVIPAAIKLHRDRLLVRPVSGKLKVPEFKDEACDFFTVPKEHRDVGVDADFVLYVIATKTTFGYTCAWDSTGRPIVGAVSYASESHVGLRLRVRRVAHEIAHALGFSFREMGKKGIMFEEELEGVRMRRFVNSTVTVKKAQKHYNCPTLKEMNLVYNEEGGVQPIWLRRIAKDELMALPTDEHSAGYYTALTMALFEDLGYYRANWGMEEQMSWGNQSGCAFLEEDCGKKHNDFINDVFDGKTVFRCTSDRTAYGTAALVDKGFQAEYQRICKVNENYITHEIAQNPSYCTDESDTSTATGSLKGPNSWCLDGEELEVKDTESTFSNVNGVCALVSCDAKSKKVSVKYKGNQDKWHDCPEGESIQANSPTFKSGGKIKCPKYDEVCTVASNGSSLVPFVNPHQPSAASAGPTSLQRGREDNGTTINTRGRRDTTGVTSSTTSNNTQDAAATGASSPSGKENANINDPSKYPGVVSQAQINNMQNESKLVIELGKDDALSAVCSLPIMIVTMVLAVVLSC
;
A
#
# COMPACT_ATOMS: atom_id res chain seq x y z
N HIS A 1 -0.75 21.68 -13.19
CA HIS A 1 0.38 22.49 -12.68
C HIS A 1 0.57 23.81 -13.46
N SER A 2 0.71 23.81 -14.79
CA SER A 2 0.82 25.06 -15.59
C SER A 2 -0.40 26.01 -15.53
N LEU A 3 -1.58 25.50 -15.15
CA LEU A 3 -2.77 26.32 -14.88
C LEU A 3 -2.89 26.80 -13.43
N LEU A 4 -2.03 26.34 -12.52
CA LEU A 4 -2.26 26.45 -11.08
C LEU A 4 -1.62 27.69 -10.41
N CYS A 5 -1.03 28.62 -11.18
CA CYS A 5 -0.73 30.00 -10.75
C CYS A 5 -0.25 30.89 -11.92
N SER A 6 -1.09 31.19 -12.93
CA SER A 6 -0.69 32.24 -13.92
C SER A 6 -0.50 33.61 -13.25
N LYS A 7 -1.23 33.87 -12.15
CA LYS A 7 -1.22 35.14 -11.41
C LYS A 7 0.05 35.43 -10.62
N VAL A 8 0.83 34.43 -10.24
CA VAL A 8 2.09 34.68 -9.53
C VAL A 8 3.20 35.04 -10.50
N ASN A 9 3.19 34.46 -11.70
CA ASN A 9 4.02 34.97 -12.79
C ASN A 9 3.63 36.41 -13.15
N GLU A 10 2.34 36.76 -13.16
CA GLU A 10 1.88 38.15 -13.31
C GLU A 10 2.37 39.04 -12.16
N THR A 11 2.30 38.60 -10.91
CA THR A 11 2.74 39.38 -9.74
C THR A 11 4.26 39.60 -9.72
N LYS A 12 5.05 38.56 -10.03
CA LYS A 12 6.50 38.67 -10.19
C LYS A 12 6.86 39.55 -11.38
N HIS A 13 6.10 39.48 -12.47
CA HIS A 13 6.26 40.36 -13.63
C HIS A 13 5.94 41.82 -13.29
N GLU A 14 4.87 42.09 -12.53
CA GLU A 14 4.54 43.44 -12.06
C GLU A 14 5.59 44.02 -11.12
N GLU A 15 6.13 43.21 -10.19
CA GLU A 15 7.25 43.60 -9.31
C GLU A 15 8.52 43.89 -10.11
N LYS A 16 8.87 43.03 -11.06
CA LYS A 16 9.99 43.23 -11.98
C LYS A 16 9.82 44.55 -12.76
N VAL A 17 8.65 44.78 -13.37
CA VAL A 17 8.34 46.02 -14.09
C VAL A 17 8.40 47.25 -13.17
N LYS A 18 7.90 47.16 -11.92
CA LYS A 18 8.00 48.25 -10.94
C LYS A 18 9.44 48.57 -10.55
N ARG A 19 10.31 47.56 -10.46
CA ARG A 19 11.72 47.70 -10.10
C ARG A 19 12.55 48.21 -11.26
N GLU A 20 12.36 47.67 -12.46
CA GLU A 20 12.97 48.17 -13.70
C GLU A 20 12.61 49.64 -13.93
N ASN A 21 11.34 50.03 -13.73
CA ASN A 21 10.92 51.43 -13.83
C ASN A 21 11.53 52.35 -12.77
N ARG A 22 11.96 51.82 -11.61
CA ARG A 22 12.46 52.61 -10.47
C ARG A 22 13.99 52.64 -10.38
N PHE A 23 14.65 51.58 -10.86
CA PHE A 23 16.09 51.35 -10.71
C PHE A 23 16.82 51.09 -12.03
N GLY A 24 16.10 51.03 -13.17
CA GLY A 24 16.66 50.83 -14.51
C GLY A 24 16.88 49.37 -14.91
N GLU A 25 17.01 48.47 -13.94
CA GLU A 25 17.19 47.02 -14.14
C GLU A 25 16.76 46.27 -12.87
N ASP A 26 16.30 45.01 -12.99
CA ASP A 26 16.01 44.15 -11.85
C ASP A 26 17.18 43.20 -11.57
N ASP A 27 17.70 43.19 -10.34
CA ASP A 27 18.86 42.40 -9.89
C ASP A 27 18.52 40.92 -9.62
N GLY A 28 17.50 40.38 -10.29
CA GLY A 28 16.94 39.05 -10.03
C GLY A 28 16.12 38.95 -8.73
N ARG A 29 15.90 40.08 -8.04
CA ARG A 29 15.25 40.08 -6.73
C ARG A 29 13.73 39.89 -6.82
N ALA A 30 13.10 40.24 -7.94
CA ALA A 30 11.69 39.96 -8.17
C ALA A 30 11.38 38.45 -8.25
N GLU A 31 12.37 37.62 -8.63
CA GLU A 31 12.22 36.15 -8.62
C GLU A 31 12.17 35.57 -7.20
N HIS A 32 12.83 36.26 -6.25
CA HIS A 32 12.90 35.90 -4.83
C HIS A 32 11.80 36.53 -3.96
N THR A 33 10.87 37.30 -4.54
CA THR A 33 9.74 37.86 -3.80
C THR A 33 8.84 36.71 -3.28
N LYS A 34 8.79 36.56 -1.95
CA LYS A 34 7.93 35.57 -1.29
C LYS A 34 6.46 35.94 -1.52
N VAL A 35 5.67 34.97 -1.98
CA VAL A 35 4.21 35.09 -2.12
C VAL A 35 3.61 35.37 -0.74
N THR A 36 2.75 36.39 -0.66
CA THR A 36 2.11 36.79 0.60
C THR A 36 0.82 35.99 0.85
N VAL A 37 0.36 35.97 2.10
CA VAL A 37 -0.97 35.45 2.49
C VAL A 37 -2.12 36.08 1.67
N GLU A 38 -1.95 37.32 1.22
CA GLU A 38 -2.93 38.03 0.41
C GLU A 38 -2.93 37.58 -1.06
N ASP A 39 -1.80 37.08 -1.56
CA ASP A 39 -1.66 36.49 -2.89
C ASP A 39 -2.16 35.04 -2.93
N ASP A 40 -1.99 34.27 -1.85
CA ASP A 40 -2.57 32.93 -1.69
C ASP A 40 -4.11 32.95 -1.64
N LYS A 41 -4.70 33.99 -1.02
CA LYS A 41 -6.16 34.21 -1.03
C LYS A 41 -6.71 34.43 -2.44
N LYS A 42 -5.94 35.04 -3.35
CA LYS A 42 -6.32 35.21 -4.76
C LYS A 42 -6.29 33.89 -5.55
N CYS A 43 -5.61 32.86 -5.01
CA CYS A 43 -5.50 31.52 -5.59
C CYS A 43 -6.54 30.53 -5.03
N GLY A 44 -7.42 30.98 -4.13
CA GLY A 44 -8.47 30.15 -3.54
C GLY A 44 -7.93 29.06 -2.61
N TYR A 45 -6.78 29.30 -1.97
CA TYR A 45 -6.28 28.46 -0.89
C TYR A 45 -6.91 28.92 0.44
N GLU A 46 -7.74 28.06 1.00
CA GLU A 46 -8.29 28.24 2.33
C GLU A 46 -7.46 27.45 3.33
N ARG A 47 -7.24 28.04 4.51
CA ARG A 47 -6.60 27.34 5.61
C ARG A 47 -7.46 26.14 6.00
N LEU A 48 -6.85 24.96 6.16
CA LEU A 48 -7.58 23.80 6.68
C LEU A 48 -8.34 24.15 7.97
N PRO A 49 -9.62 23.75 8.10
CA PRO A 49 -10.39 23.94 9.32
C PRO A 49 -9.64 23.44 10.55
N LEU A 50 -9.84 24.08 11.71
CA LEU A 50 -9.12 23.73 12.94
C LEU A 50 -9.32 22.26 13.32
N GLU A 51 -10.55 21.75 13.20
CA GLU A 51 -10.87 20.35 13.46
C GLU A 51 -10.09 19.41 12.54
N GLU A 52 -10.04 19.71 11.24
CA GLU A 52 -9.30 18.89 10.28
C GLU A 52 -7.79 18.94 10.53
N ARG A 53 -7.24 20.11 10.91
CA ARG A 53 -5.84 20.22 11.32
C ARG A 53 -5.55 19.38 12.55
N ASN A 54 -6.40 19.44 13.57
CA ASN A 54 -6.23 18.63 14.78
C ASN A 54 -6.28 17.13 14.44
N LYS A 55 -7.20 16.71 13.57
CA LYS A 55 -7.30 15.33 13.10
C LYS A 55 -6.07 14.88 12.31
N LEU A 56 -5.59 15.74 11.40
CA LEU A 56 -4.36 15.48 10.64
C LEU A 56 -3.16 15.29 11.56
N MET A 57 -2.98 16.20 12.52
CA MET A 57 -1.82 16.24 13.41
C MET A 57 -1.83 15.16 14.49
N ASN A 58 -3.00 14.85 15.06
CA ASN A 58 -3.10 13.96 16.22
C ASN A 58 -3.49 12.53 15.87
N GLU A 59 -4.09 12.29 14.70
CA GLU A 59 -4.55 10.96 14.28
C GLU A 59 -3.88 10.49 12.99
N VAL A 60 -3.94 11.29 11.92
CA VAL A 60 -3.54 10.83 10.59
C VAL A 60 -2.02 10.67 10.46
N ILE A 61 -1.26 11.74 10.70
CA ILE A 61 0.20 11.73 10.58
C ILE A 61 0.85 10.72 11.54
N PRO A 62 0.48 10.67 12.85
CA PRO A 62 1.06 9.70 13.77
C PRO A 62 0.79 8.24 13.35
N ALA A 63 -0.43 7.94 12.90
CA ALA A 63 -0.77 6.59 12.45
C ALA A 63 -0.01 6.20 11.18
N ALA A 64 0.12 7.12 10.22
CA ALA A 64 0.88 6.89 8.99
C ALA A 64 2.38 6.68 9.27
N ILE A 65 3.00 7.52 10.11
CA ILE A 65 4.40 7.35 10.53
C ILE A 65 4.59 6.01 11.23
N LYS A 66 3.67 5.62 12.11
CA LYS A 66 3.74 4.33 12.82
C LYS A 66 3.76 3.14 11.87
N LEU A 67 3.02 3.18 10.74
CA LEU A 67 3.04 2.10 9.74
C LEU A 67 4.45 1.83 9.21
N HIS A 68 5.23 2.89 8.94
CA HIS A 68 6.62 2.79 8.49
C HIS A 68 7.57 2.41 9.63
N ARG A 69 7.48 3.10 10.77
CA ARG A 69 8.40 2.90 11.90
C ARG A 69 8.39 1.46 12.41
N ASP A 70 7.22 0.83 12.44
CA ASP A 70 7.08 -0.53 12.91
C ASP A 70 7.65 -1.56 11.92
N ARG A 71 7.78 -1.19 10.64
CA ARG A 71 8.15 -2.08 9.52
C ARG A 71 9.54 -1.85 8.96
N LEU A 72 10.12 -0.66 9.12
CA LEU A 72 11.40 -0.27 8.55
C LEU A 72 12.39 0.07 9.66
N LEU A 73 13.41 -0.77 9.82
CA LEU A 73 14.51 -0.56 10.74
C LEU A 73 15.63 0.20 10.01
N VAL A 74 16.20 1.19 10.68
CA VAL A 74 17.19 2.12 10.08
C VAL A 74 18.45 2.15 10.92
N ARG A 75 19.60 2.44 10.31
CA ARG A 75 20.81 2.74 11.07
C ARG A 75 20.65 4.13 11.67
N PRO A 76 20.70 4.29 13.00
CA PRO A 76 20.47 5.59 13.60
C PRO A 76 21.49 6.62 13.12
N VAL A 77 21.03 7.86 12.95
CA VAL A 77 21.91 9.01 12.68
C VAL A 77 22.79 9.25 13.90
N SER A 78 24.09 9.47 13.66
CA SER A 78 25.02 9.77 14.73
C SER A 78 24.85 11.23 15.18
N GLY A 79 24.31 11.45 16.37
CA GLY A 79 24.04 12.78 16.90
C GLY A 79 22.80 13.41 16.27
N LYS A 80 22.74 14.74 16.25
CA LYS A 80 21.58 15.47 15.73
C LYS A 80 21.64 15.59 14.20
N LEU A 81 20.56 15.20 13.53
CA LEU A 81 20.36 15.37 12.09
C LEU A 81 20.19 16.86 11.77
N LYS A 82 21.13 17.42 11.01
CA LYS A 82 21.03 18.78 10.47
C LYS A 82 20.37 18.76 9.10
N VAL A 83 19.32 19.54 8.93
CA VAL A 83 18.63 19.69 7.65
C VAL A 83 19.48 20.55 6.73
N PRO A 84 19.92 20.03 5.56
CA PRO A 84 20.72 20.83 4.64
C PRO A 84 19.86 21.81 3.85
N GLU A 85 20.50 22.72 3.13
CA GLU A 85 19.84 23.41 2.02
C GLU A 85 19.38 22.38 1.00
N PHE A 86 18.14 22.50 0.55
CA PHE A 86 17.60 21.60 -0.44
C PHE A 86 18.20 21.94 -1.82
N LYS A 87 18.42 20.89 -2.61
CA LYS A 87 18.90 21.02 -4.00
C LYS A 87 17.75 20.93 -5.00
N ASP A 88 16.61 20.44 -4.53
CA ASP A 88 15.41 20.23 -5.34
C ASP A 88 14.43 21.36 -5.03
N GLU A 89 14.09 22.14 -6.05
CA GLU A 89 13.20 23.29 -5.94
C GLU A 89 11.81 22.89 -5.41
N ALA A 90 11.37 21.65 -5.62
CA ALA A 90 10.11 21.16 -5.06
C ALA A 90 10.11 21.11 -3.53
N CYS A 91 11.28 21.01 -2.91
CA CYS A 91 11.44 20.98 -1.46
C CYS A 91 11.59 22.38 -0.85
N ASP A 92 11.93 23.38 -1.65
CA ASP A 92 12.09 24.77 -1.19
C ASP A 92 10.76 25.42 -0.76
N PHE A 93 9.62 24.82 -1.15
CA PHE A 93 8.29 25.24 -0.69
C PHE A 93 8.02 24.95 0.79
N PHE A 94 8.81 24.11 1.43
CA PHE A 94 8.59 23.72 2.82
C PHE A 94 9.32 24.65 3.77
N THR A 95 8.58 25.17 4.75
CA THR A 95 9.16 25.98 5.82
C THR A 95 10.02 25.12 6.74
N VAL A 96 11.33 25.35 6.70
CA VAL A 96 12.31 24.70 7.57
C VAL A 96 12.70 25.66 8.70
N PRO A 97 12.42 25.34 9.98
CA PRO A 97 12.90 26.13 11.10
C PRO A 97 14.42 26.25 11.09
N LYS A 98 14.94 27.45 11.39
CA LYS A 98 16.38 27.73 11.35
C LYS A 98 17.15 26.80 12.29
N GLU A 99 16.54 26.45 13.43
CA GLU A 99 17.10 25.54 14.43
C GLU A 99 17.35 24.13 13.86
N HIS A 100 16.53 23.67 12.89
CA HIS A 100 16.72 22.37 12.24
C HIS A 100 17.98 22.36 11.36
N ARG A 101 18.41 23.53 10.86
CA ARG A 101 19.65 23.69 10.08
C ARG A 101 20.87 23.92 10.98
N ASP A 102 20.75 24.84 11.94
CA ASP A 102 21.88 25.28 12.78
C ASP A 102 22.23 24.25 13.86
N VAL A 103 21.23 23.80 14.63
CA VAL A 103 21.39 22.91 15.80
C VAL A 103 21.14 21.45 15.41
N GLY A 104 20.14 21.20 14.59
CA GLY A 104 19.70 19.87 14.18
C GLY A 104 18.69 19.23 15.15
N VAL A 105 18.08 18.15 14.69
CA VAL A 105 17.00 17.41 15.35
C VAL A 105 17.49 16.04 15.79
N ASP A 106 17.07 15.57 16.97
CA ASP A 106 17.35 14.20 17.44
C ASP A 106 16.41 13.20 16.73
N ALA A 107 16.77 12.85 15.50
CA ALA A 107 15.93 12.03 14.61
C ALA A 107 16.77 11.34 13.54
N ASP A 108 16.25 10.22 13.02
CA ASP A 108 16.86 9.49 11.90
C ASP A 108 16.34 9.93 10.53
N PHE A 109 15.21 10.63 10.53
CA PHE A 109 14.52 11.17 9.37
C PHE A 109 13.65 12.36 9.82
N VAL A 110 13.63 13.45 9.05
CA VAL A 110 12.75 14.61 9.28
C VAL A 110 11.72 14.69 8.17
N LEU A 111 10.43 14.73 8.53
CA LEU A 111 9.33 14.86 7.58
C LEU A 111 8.70 16.24 7.70
N TYR A 112 8.66 16.98 6.60
CA TYR A 112 7.92 18.23 6.50
C TYR A 112 6.56 18.00 5.84
N VAL A 113 5.50 18.56 6.42
CA VAL A 113 4.13 18.33 5.95
C VAL A 113 3.48 19.66 5.62
N ILE A 114 2.86 19.75 4.45
CA ILE A 114 1.97 20.85 4.06
C ILE A 114 0.58 20.30 3.73
N ALA A 115 -0.42 21.16 3.81
CA ALA A 115 -1.77 20.84 3.33
C ALA A 115 -2.09 21.68 2.09
N THR A 116 -2.38 21.02 0.97
CA THR A 116 -2.70 21.69 -0.30
C THR A 116 -3.89 21.00 -0.99
N LYS A 117 -4.14 21.30 -2.28
CA LYS A 117 -5.19 20.64 -3.09
C LYS A 117 -4.67 19.38 -3.81
N THR A 118 -3.41 19.02 -3.63
CA THR A 118 -2.77 17.89 -4.33
C THR A 118 -1.91 17.10 -3.36
N THR A 119 -1.98 15.77 -3.43
CA THR A 119 -1.11 14.88 -2.65
C THR A 119 0.18 14.59 -3.40
N PHE A 120 1.28 14.57 -2.68
CA PHE A 120 2.58 14.13 -3.20
C PHE A 120 3.56 13.90 -2.04
N GLY A 121 4.60 13.11 -2.31
CA GLY A 121 5.69 12.86 -1.38
C GLY A 121 7.02 12.77 -2.11
N TYR A 122 8.05 13.45 -1.60
CA TYR A 122 9.38 13.45 -2.20
C TYR A 122 10.48 13.40 -1.15
N THR A 123 11.63 12.84 -1.54
CA THR A 123 12.86 12.93 -0.74
C THR A 123 13.56 14.25 -1.04
N CYS A 124 13.88 15.01 0.00
CA CYS A 124 14.50 16.33 -0.09
C CYS A 124 15.99 16.35 0.25
N ALA A 125 16.46 15.39 1.06
CA ALA A 125 17.88 15.25 1.38
C ALA A 125 18.28 13.80 1.67
N TRP A 126 19.57 13.53 1.45
CA TRP A 126 20.20 12.23 1.66
C TRP A 126 21.45 12.38 2.54
N ASP A 127 21.78 11.35 3.32
CA ASP A 127 23.05 11.28 4.03
C ASP A 127 24.21 10.86 3.11
N SER A 128 25.42 10.76 3.66
CA SER A 128 26.63 10.35 2.92
C SER A 128 26.58 8.93 2.37
N THR A 129 25.69 8.07 2.88
CA THR A 129 25.45 6.72 2.35
C THR A 129 24.44 6.71 1.22
N GLY A 130 23.83 7.87 0.93
CA GLY A 130 22.75 8.03 -0.03
C GLY A 130 21.38 7.69 0.55
N ARG A 131 21.24 7.45 1.86
CA ARG A 131 19.94 7.16 2.48
C ARG A 131 19.10 8.44 2.62
N PRO A 132 17.81 8.42 2.26
CA PRO A 132 16.88 9.51 2.55
C PRO A 132 16.87 9.88 4.04
N ILE A 133 17.07 11.16 4.35
CA ILE A 133 17.07 11.71 5.73
C ILE A 133 16.11 12.88 5.93
N VAL A 134 15.69 13.54 4.84
CA VAL A 134 14.64 14.56 4.89
C VAL A 134 13.69 14.28 3.76
N GLY A 135 12.40 14.32 4.06
CA GLY A 135 11.34 14.19 3.07
C GLY A 135 10.23 15.18 3.32
N ALA A 136 9.40 15.35 2.31
CA ALA A 136 8.33 16.32 2.34
C ALA A 136 7.06 15.71 1.72
N VAL A 137 5.92 15.95 2.35
CA VAL A 137 4.63 15.41 1.91
C VAL A 137 3.56 16.49 1.89
N SER A 138 2.70 16.43 0.89
CA SER A 138 1.48 17.24 0.81
C SER A 138 0.25 16.39 1.08
N TYR A 139 -0.58 16.86 2.01
CA TYR A 139 -1.90 16.31 2.31
C TYR A 139 -2.98 17.10 1.60
N ALA A 140 -3.88 16.43 0.89
CA ALA A 140 -5.11 17.02 0.40
C ALA A 140 -6.28 16.62 1.29
N SER A 141 -7.08 17.61 1.70
CA SER A 141 -8.34 17.33 2.39
C SER A 141 -9.31 16.66 1.42
N GLU A 142 -9.81 15.50 1.83
CA GLU A 142 -10.81 14.75 1.10
C GLU A 142 -12.00 14.50 2.03
N SER A 143 -13.05 15.30 1.87
CA SER A 143 -14.25 15.25 2.72
C SER A 143 -15.04 13.95 2.59
N HIS A 144 -14.88 13.22 1.49
CA HIS A 144 -15.70 12.05 1.13
C HIS A 144 -15.03 10.70 1.46
N VAL A 145 -13.82 10.71 2.03
CA VAL A 145 -13.09 9.46 2.33
C VAL A 145 -12.93 9.23 3.83
N GLY A 146 -13.13 7.98 4.25
CA GLY A 146 -12.99 7.56 5.64
C GLY A 146 -11.59 7.83 6.19
N LEU A 147 -11.48 7.93 7.53
CA LEU A 147 -10.19 8.14 8.22
C LEU A 147 -9.15 7.06 7.84
N ARG A 148 -9.61 5.81 7.67
CA ARG A 148 -8.78 4.69 7.21
C ARG A 148 -7.99 5.04 5.94
N LEU A 149 -8.66 5.50 4.90
CA LEU A 149 -8.02 5.79 3.61
C LEU A 149 -7.07 6.99 3.70
N ARG A 150 -7.42 8.01 4.50
CA ARG A 150 -6.54 9.17 4.73
C ARG A 150 -5.19 8.76 5.33
N VAL A 151 -5.19 7.89 6.33
CA VAL A 151 -3.95 7.37 6.92
C VAL A 151 -3.12 6.60 5.90
N ARG A 152 -3.77 5.80 5.05
CA ARG A 152 -3.09 4.99 4.04
C ARG A 152 -2.51 5.83 2.90
N ARG A 153 -3.22 6.87 2.46
CA ARG A 153 -2.69 7.87 1.50
C ARG A 153 -1.51 8.63 2.07
N VAL A 154 -1.57 9.12 3.30
CA VAL A 154 -0.41 9.78 3.92
C VAL A 154 0.77 8.82 4.07
N ALA A 155 0.54 7.54 4.41
CA ALA A 155 1.60 6.54 4.43
C ALA A 155 2.19 6.27 3.02
N HIS A 156 1.37 6.26 1.98
CA HIS A 156 1.85 6.17 0.59
C HIS A 156 2.82 7.31 0.25
N GLU A 157 2.44 8.56 0.54
CA GLU A 157 3.31 9.71 0.27
C GLU A 157 4.58 9.68 1.12
N ILE A 158 4.49 9.23 2.38
CA ILE A 158 5.67 9.01 3.23
C ILE A 158 6.58 7.94 2.62
N ALA A 159 6.05 6.89 1.99
CA ALA A 159 6.86 5.88 1.31
C ALA A 159 7.68 6.48 0.16
N HIS A 160 7.09 7.37 -0.63
CA HIS A 160 7.84 8.12 -1.65
C HIS A 160 8.92 8.99 -1.02
N ALA A 161 8.62 9.69 0.08
CA ALA A 161 9.56 10.50 0.83
C ALA A 161 10.74 9.68 1.40
N LEU A 162 10.50 8.42 1.74
CA LEU A 162 11.49 7.44 2.19
C LEU A 162 12.26 6.76 1.04
N GLY A 163 12.00 7.12 -0.20
CA GLY A 163 12.79 6.68 -1.35
C GLY A 163 12.14 5.62 -2.23
N PHE A 164 10.85 5.32 -2.09
CA PHE A 164 10.11 4.57 -3.12
C PHE A 164 9.97 5.44 -4.38
N SER A 165 11.03 5.52 -5.20
CA SER A 165 11.06 6.37 -6.39
C SER A 165 11.94 5.80 -7.48
N PHE A 166 11.69 6.17 -8.75
CA PHE A 166 12.53 5.78 -9.87
C PHE A 166 14.01 6.15 -9.67
N ARG A 167 14.28 7.33 -9.09
CA ARG A 167 15.63 7.83 -8.83
C ARG A 167 16.40 6.88 -7.91
N GLU A 168 15.80 6.48 -6.80
CA GLU A 168 16.47 5.62 -5.83
C GLU A 168 16.60 4.19 -6.36
N MET A 169 15.55 3.65 -6.99
CA MET A 169 15.60 2.31 -7.59
C MET A 169 16.65 2.22 -8.72
N GLY A 170 16.74 3.26 -9.57
CA GLY A 170 17.74 3.35 -10.64
C GLY A 170 19.17 3.47 -10.09
N LYS A 171 19.39 4.32 -9.07
CA LYS A 171 20.69 4.45 -8.40
C LYS A 171 21.18 3.15 -7.77
N LYS A 172 20.26 2.32 -7.28
CA LYS A 172 20.55 1.02 -6.69
C LYS A 172 20.65 -0.11 -7.73
N GLY A 173 20.34 0.17 -8.99
CA GLY A 173 20.40 -0.81 -10.07
C GLY A 173 19.38 -1.94 -9.91
N ILE A 174 18.22 -1.66 -9.28
CA ILE A 174 17.16 -2.65 -9.04
C ILE A 174 15.94 -2.47 -9.96
N MET A 175 15.87 -1.34 -10.66
CA MET A 175 14.84 -1.04 -11.66
C MET A 175 15.41 -1.12 -13.07
N PHE A 176 14.63 -1.70 -13.97
CA PHE A 176 14.96 -1.90 -15.37
C PHE A 176 13.85 -1.34 -16.25
N GLU A 177 14.22 -1.02 -17.48
CA GLU A 177 13.32 -0.48 -18.50
C GLU A 177 13.38 -1.38 -19.74
N GLU A 178 12.25 -1.55 -20.40
CA GLU A 178 12.13 -2.33 -21.64
C GLU A 178 11.06 -1.74 -22.54
N GLU A 179 11.26 -1.84 -23.86
CA GLU A 179 10.24 -1.53 -24.86
C GLU A 179 9.48 -2.82 -25.19
N LEU A 180 8.15 -2.76 -25.24
CA LEU A 180 7.32 -3.89 -25.66
C LEU A 180 6.57 -3.54 -26.94
N GLU A 181 6.22 -4.54 -27.73
CA GLU A 181 5.36 -4.36 -28.89
C GLU A 181 3.99 -3.81 -28.46
N GLY A 182 3.65 -2.60 -28.92
CA GLY A 182 2.41 -1.90 -28.54
C GLY A 182 2.49 -1.05 -27.25
N VAL A 183 3.62 -1.05 -26.52
CA VAL A 183 3.83 -0.20 -25.34
C VAL A 183 5.17 0.51 -25.45
N ARG A 184 5.14 1.84 -25.41
CA ARG A 184 6.35 2.65 -25.62
C ARG A 184 7.47 2.36 -24.60
N MET A 185 7.14 2.14 -23.34
CA MET A 185 8.12 1.85 -22.29
C MET A 185 7.47 1.20 -21.06
N ARG A 186 8.09 0.14 -20.53
CA ARG A 186 7.74 -0.45 -19.22
C ARG A 186 8.88 -0.29 -18.23
N ARG A 187 8.54 -0.19 -16.94
CA ARG A 187 9.49 -0.23 -15.82
C ARG A 187 9.13 -1.34 -14.85
N PHE A 188 10.14 -2.07 -14.38
CA PHE A 188 9.95 -3.17 -13.44
C PHE A 188 11.13 -3.30 -12.48
N VAL A 189 10.89 -4.01 -11.38
CA VAL A 189 11.86 -4.30 -10.32
C VAL A 189 12.18 -5.79 -10.32
N ASN A 190 13.44 -6.17 -10.44
CA ASN A 190 13.88 -7.59 -10.47
C ASN A 190 14.84 -7.95 -9.32
N SER A 191 14.77 -7.22 -8.20
CA SER A 191 15.64 -7.42 -7.06
C SER A 191 15.27 -8.65 -6.22
N THR A 192 16.27 -9.20 -5.53
CA THR A 192 16.22 -10.53 -4.92
C THR A 192 15.09 -10.67 -3.90
N VAL A 193 14.95 -9.72 -2.97
CA VAL A 193 13.95 -9.84 -1.90
C VAL A 193 12.55 -9.57 -2.44
N THR A 194 12.39 -8.54 -3.29
CA THR A 194 11.12 -8.19 -3.94
C THR A 194 10.58 -9.36 -4.75
N VAL A 195 11.39 -9.96 -5.63
CA VAL A 195 10.97 -11.10 -6.44
C VAL A 195 10.60 -12.29 -5.55
N LYS A 196 11.42 -12.62 -4.54
CA LYS A 196 11.13 -13.73 -3.62
C LYS A 196 9.80 -13.56 -2.86
N LYS A 197 9.50 -12.33 -2.40
CA LYS A 197 8.24 -12.04 -1.72
C LYS A 197 7.05 -12.06 -2.69
N ALA A 198 7.23 -11.58 -3.91
CA ALA A 198 6.23 -11.69 -4.96
C ALA A 198 5.93 -13.15 -5.34
N GLN A 199 6.97 -13.98 -5.57
CA GLN A 199 6.82 -15.42 -5.83
C GLN A 199 5.99 -16.12 -4.75
N LYS A 200 6.23 -15.78 -3.48
CA LYS A 200 5.46 -16.31 -2.34
C LYS A 200 4.01 -15.84 -2.38
N HIS A 201 3.78 -14.54 -2.60
CA HIS A 201 2.44 -13.94 -2.65
C HIS A 201 1.59 -14.59 -3.73
N TYR A 202 2.10 -14.65 -4.96
CA TYR A 202 1.34 -15.19 -6.10
C TYR A 202 1.41 -16.71 -6.23
N ASN A 203 2.23 -17.41 -5.43
CA ASN A 203 2.57 -18.83 -5.62
C ASN A 203 3.08 -19.13 -7.04
N CYS A 204 4.04 -18.31 -7.50
CA CYS A 204 4.63 -18.43 -8.83
C CYS A 204 6.16 -18.47 -8.74
N PRO A 205 6.79 -19.66 -8.64
CA PRO A 205 8.24 -19.78 -8.49
C PRO A 205 9.05 -19.30 -9.70
N THR A 206 8.44 -19.18 -10.86
CA THR A 206 9.08 -18.72 -12.11
C THR A 206 9.05 -17.21 -12.29
N LEU A 207 8.35 -16.47 -11.42
CA LEU A 207 8.27 -15.01 -11.49
C LEU A 207 9.67 -14.39 -11.33
N LYS A 208 10.00 -13.44 -12.21
CA LYS A 208 11.33 -12.79 -12.26
C LYS A 208 11.31 -11.30 -11.91
N GLU A 209 10.14 -10.68 -11.90
CA GLU A 209 10.02 -9.23 -11.77
C GLU A 209 8.67 -8.80 -11.20
N MET A 210 8.63 -7.59 -10.65
CA MET A 210 7.43 -6.87 -10.25
C MET A 210 7.29 -5.61 -11.11
N ASN A 211 6.17 -5.50 -11.83
CA ASN A 211 5.92 -4.35 -12.69
C ASN A 211 5.53 -3.11 -11.87
N LEU A 212 6.04 -1.95 -12.30
CA LEU A 212 5.56 -0.64 -11.88
C LEU A 212 4.46 -0.19 -12.86
N VAL A 213 3.70 0.85 -12.52
CA VAL A 213 2.70 1.39 -13.43
C VAL A 213 3.35 1.94 -14.69
N TYR A 214 2.83 1.52 -15.83
CA TYR A 214 3.15 2.04 -17.15
C TYR A 214 1.90 2.10 -18.02
N ASN A 215 2.02 2.76 -19.18
CA ASN A 215 0.92 3.10 -20.03
C ASN A 215 1.33 3.01 -21.52
N GLU A 216 0.39 2.84 -22.46
CA GLU A 216 0.71 2.64 -23.90
C GLU A 216 1.49 3.83 -24.49
N GLU A 217 1.19 5.04 -24.01
CA GLU A 217 1.81 6.30 -24.41
C GLU A 217 3.21 6.52 -23.80
N GLY A 218 3.67 5.62 -22.91
CA GLY A 218 4.96 5.68 -22.20
C GLY A 218 4.90 6.42 -20.85
N GLY A 219 3.71 6.72 -20.35
CA GLY A 219 3.48 7.23 -19.00
C GLY A 219 3.85 6.18 -17.96
N VAL A 220 4.78 6.50 -17.08
CA VAL A 220 5.31 5.58 -16.06
C VAL A 220 5.23 6.23 -14.69
N GLN A 221 4.87 5.46 -13.66
CA GLN A 221 4.76 5.96 -12.29
C GLN A 221 5.50 5.04 -11.30
N PRO A 222 6.16 5.60 -10.27
CA PRO A 222 6.95 4.83 -9.31
C PRO A 222 6.03 4.20 -8.25
N ILE A 223 5.00 3.48 -8.69
CA ILE A 223 4.01 2.76 -7.87
C ILE A 223 3.83 1.36 -8.46
N TRP A 224 3.44 0.38 -7.65
CA TRP A 224 3.18 -0.97 -8.10
C TRP A 224 2.07 -1.01 -9.13
N LEU A 225 2.24 -1.85 -10.14
CA LEU A 225 1.20 -2.09 -11.13
C LEU A 225 -0.06 -2.62 -10.44
N ARG A 226 -1.13 -1.85 -10.53
CA ARG A 226 -2.36 -2.14 -9.79
C ARG A 226 -3.04 -3.44 -10.22
N ARG A 227 -2.93 -3.85 -11.50
CA ARG A 227 -3.40 -5.16 -11.99
C ARG A 227 -2.97 -6.31 -11.05
N ILE A 228 -1.73 -6.26 -10.56
CA ILE A 228 -1.16 -7.33 -9.73
C ILE A 228 -1.16 -6.99 -8.24
N ALA A 229 -1.34 -5.72 -7.86
CA ALA A 229 -1.19 -5.25 -6.49
C ALA A 229 -2.31 -4.29 -6.04
N LYS A 230 -3.55 -4.47 -6.52
CA LYS A 230 -4.65 -3.50 -6.40
C LYS A 230 -4.84 -2.85 -5.03
N ASP A 231 -4.78 -3.67 -3.98
CA ASP A 231 -5.09 -3.27 -2.61
C ASP A 231 -3.82 -2.96 -1.80
N GLU A 232 -2.64 -2.87 -2.44
CA GLU A 232 -1.33 -2.62 -1.82
C GLU A 232 -1.11 -1.11 -1.57
N LEU A 233 -0.38 -0.77 -0.49
CA LEU A 233 -0.06 0.61 -0.13
C LEU A 233 0.52 1.41 -1.29
N MET A 234 1.50 0.88 -2.00
CA MET A 234 2.16 1.53 -3.14
C MET A 234 1.46 1.24 -4.46
N ALA A 235 0.20 0.81 -4.44
CA ALA A 235 -0.70 0.82 -5.60
C ALA A 235 -1.93 1.71 -5.37
N LEU A 236 -1.93 2.51 -4.29
CA LEU A 236 -3.02 3.40 -3.93
C LEU A 236 -3.24 4.45 -5.05
N PRO A 237 -4.44 4.51 -5.63
CA PRO A 237 -4.81 5.52 -6.61
C PRO A 237 -5.18 6.84 -5.93
N THR A 238 -5.08 7.94 -6.68
CA THR A 238 -5.46 9.29 -6.24
C THR A 238 -6.97 9.49 -6.11
N ASP A 239 -7.79 8.67 -6.76
CA ASP A 239 -9.23 8.90 -6.95
C ASP A 239 -10.08 7.61 -6.84
N GLU A 240 -9.48 6.48 -6.46
CA GLU A 240 -10.19 5.21 -6.40
C GLU A 240 -9.98 4.44 -5.08
N HIS A 241 -10.66 3.30 -4.99
CA HIS A 241 -10.83 2.47 -3.81
C HIS A 241 -9.69 1.46 -3.66
N SER A 242 -9.14 1.36 -2.46
CA SER A 242 -8.13 0.37 -2.06
C SER A 242 -7.93 0.41 -0.54
N ALA A 243 -7.58 -0.72 0.06
CA ALA A 243 -7.24 -0.78 1.49
C ALA A 243 -5.86 -0.20 1.80
N GLY A 244 -4.94 -0.15 0.82
CA GLY A 244 -3.58 0.30 1.03
C GLY A 244 -2.78 -0.58 2.02
N TYR A 245 -2.90 -1.91 1.90
CA TYR A 245 -2.19 -2.85 2.77
C TYR A 245 -0.67 -2.65 2.65
N TYR A 246 0.02 -2.54 3.80
CA TYR A 246 1.47 -2.43 3.86
C TYR A 246 2.06 -3.84 3.80
N THR A 247 2.17 -4.38 2.59
CA THR A 247 2.49 -5.79 2.38
C THR A 247 3.99 -6.06 2.38
N ALA A 248 4.34 -7.34 2.30
CA ALA A 248 5.71 -7.79 2.09
C ALA A 248 6.32 -7.28 0.76
N LEU A 249 5.52 -6.87 -0.23
CA LEU A 249 6.01 -6.37 -1.52
C LEU A 249 6.72 -5.03 -1.36
N THR A 250 6.07 -4.05 -0.72
CA THR A 250 6.66 -2.73 -0.43
C THR A 250 7.79 -2.83 0.59
N MET A 251 7.64 -3.64 1.64
CA MET A 251 8.72 -3.89 2.61
C MET A 251 9.98 -4.47 1.94
N ALA A 252 9.80 -5.39 0.99
CA ALA A 252 10.90 -5.99 0.25
C ALA A 252 11.66 -4.98 -0.61
N LEU A 253 10.95 -4.07 -1.30
CA LEU A 253 11.62 -3.04 -2.08
C LEU A 253 12.46 -2.12 -1.19
N PHE A 254 11.95 -1.72 -0.02
CA PHE A 254 12.73 -0.92 0.92
C PHE A 254 13.98 -1.63 1.43
N GLU A 255 13.92 -2.96 1.60
CA GLU A 255 15.09 -3.76 1.94
C GLU A 255 16.10 -3.85 0.78
N ASP A 256 15.63 -4.06 -0.46
CA ASP A 256 16.47 -4.11 -1.66
C ASP A 256 17.09 -2.76 -2.05
N LEU A 257 16.47 -1.63 -1.67
CA LEU A 257 17.11 -0.30 -1.75
C LEU A 257 18.36 -0.22 -0.85
N GLY A 258 18.48 -1.07 0.17
CA GLY A 258 19.62 -1.10 1.07
C GLY A 258 19.73 0.14 1.97
N TYR A 259 18.61 0.82 2.21
CA TYR A 259 18.48 1.93 3.16
C TYR A 259 17.88 1.48 4.49
N TYR A 260 17.08 0.41 4.45
CA TYR A 260 16.29 -0.09 5.57
C TYR A 260 16.45 -1.60 5.67
N ARG A 261 16.17 -2.16 6.84
CA ARG A 261 15.77 -3.58 6.96
C ARG A 261 14.28 -3.66 7.21
N ALA A 262 13.61 -4.62 6.57
CA ALA A 262 12.24 -4.92 6.89
C ALA A 262 12.15 -5.67 8.22
N ASN A 263 11.23 -5.25 9.10
CA ASN A 263 10.84 -5.99 10.29
C ASN A 263 9.83 -7.07 9.88
N TRP A 264 10.33 -8.20 9.39
CA TRP A 264 9.50 -9.31 8.93
C TRP A 264 8.62 -9.88 10.04
N GLY A 265 7.37 -10.23 9.70
CA GLY A 265 6.28 -10.54 10.62
C GLY A 265 5.31 -9.37 10.81
N MET A 266 5.68 -8.16 10.38
CA MET A 266 4.82 -6.97 10.39
C MET A 266 4.05 -6.75 9.07
N GLU A 267 4.29 -7.57 8.04
CA GLU A 267 3.56 -7.47 6.77
C GLU A 267 2.06 -7.67 6.94
N GLU A 268 1.27 -6.78 6.34
CA GLU A 268 -0.16 -7.02 6.14
C GLU A 268 -0.37 -7.97 4.97
N GLN A 269 -1.42 -8.79 5.06
CA GLN A 269 -1.81 -9.70 3.99
C GLN A 269 -2.78 -8.99 3.04
N MET A 270 -2.57 -9.16 1.74
CA MET A 270 -3.47 -8.67 0.71
C MET A 270 -4.10 -9.88 0.02
N SER A 271 -5.43 -9.97 -0.04
CA SER A 271 -6.10 -11.10 -0.71
C SER A 271 -5.95 -11.05 -2.24
N TRP A 272 -5.84 -9.85 -2.81
CA TRP A 272 -5.66 -9.67 -4.26
C TRP A 272 -4.43 -10.41 -4.79
N GLY A 273 -4.64 -11.36 -5.71
CA GLY A 273 -3.59 -12.18 -6.31
C GLY A 273 -2.90 -13.17 -5.36
N ASN A 274 -3.33 -13.32 -4.11
CA ASN A 274 -2.68 -14.25 -3.18
C ASN A 274 -2.93 -15.71 -3.60
N GLN A 275 -1.86 -16.48 -3.76
CA GLN A 275 -1.85 -17.87 -4.20
C GLN A 275 -2.51 -18.11 -5.58
N SER A 276 -2.62 -17.10 -6.43
CA SER A 276 -3.35 -17.19 -7.70
C SER A 276 -2.62 -17.96 -8.82
N GLY A 277 -1.34 -18.30 -8.61
CA GLY A 277 -0.48 -18.99 -9.57
C GLY A 277 0.06 -18.07 -10.68
N CYS A 278 1.03 -18.58 -11.46
CA CYS A 278 1.67 -17.81 -12.54
C CYS A 278 0.70 -17.31 -13.61
N ALA A 279 -0.37 -18.07 -13.88
CA ALA A 279 -1.40 -17.73 -14.84
C ALA A 279 -2.03 -16.35 -14.56
N PHE A 280 -2.17 -15.94 -13.30
CA PHE A 280 -2.68 -14.61 -12.96
C PHE A 280 -1.75 -13.48 -13.45
N LEU A 281 -0.44 -13.71 -13.47
CA LEU A 281 0.57 -12.73 -13.87
C LEU A 281 0.82 -12.75 -15.39
N GLU A 282 0.74 -13.93 -16.01
CA GLU A 282 1.16 -14.17 -17.39
C GLU A 282 0.02 -14.12 -18.41
N GLU A 283 -1.21 -14.50 -18.02
CA GLU A 283 -2.33 -14.58 -18.95
C GLU A 283 -3.02 -13.22 -19.14
N ASP A 284 -3.49 -12.97 -20.37
CA ASP A 284 -4.39 -11.87 -20.70
C ASP A 284 -5.66 -11.99 -19.84
N CYS A 285 -5.99 -10.92 -19.10
CA CYS A 285 -7.14 -10.94 -18.22
C CYS A 285 -8.47 -11.09 -18.98
N GLY A 286 -8.50 -10.79 -20.29
CA GLY A 286 -9.70 -10.84 -21.10
C GLY A 286 -10.35 -12.22 -21.19
N LYS A 287 -9.58 -13.33 -21.16
CA LYS A 287 -10.15 -14.69 -21.26
C LYS A 287 -10.86 -15.14 -19.98
N LYS A 288 -10.19 -15.07 -18.83
CA LYS A 288 -10.79 -15.42 -17.52
C LYS A 288 -11.82 -14.40 -17.05
N HIS A 289 -11.66 -13.14 -17.43
CA HIS A 289 -12.64 -12.11 -17.12
C HIS A 289 -13.88 -12.21 -18.00
N ASN A 290 -13.82 -12.78 -19.22
CA ASN A 290 -15.04 -13.11 -19.95
C ASN A 290 -15.85 -14.21 -19.23
N ASP A 291 -15.20 -15.22 -18.66
CA ASP A 291 -15.91 -16.25 -17.86
C ASP A 291 -16.49 -15.63 -16.58
N PHE A 292 -15.73 -14.78 -15.87
CA PHE A 292 -16.24 -14.01 -14.74
C PHE A 292 -17.38 -13.07 -15.14
N ILE A 293 -17.24 -12.27 -16.19
CA ILE A 293 -18.28 -11.38 -16.70
C ILE A 293 -19.53 -12.18 -17.06
N ASN A 294 -19.39 -13.31 -17.76
CA ASN A 294 -20.53 -14.12 -18.16
C ASN A 294 -21.24 -14.78 -16.96
N ASP A 295 -20.50 -15.16 -15.91
CA ASP A 295 -21.05 -15.72 -14.67
C ASP A 295 -21.65 -14.64 -13.75
N VAL A 296 -21.24 -13.38 -13.94
CA VAL A 296 -21.59 -12.23 -13.09
C VAL A 296 -22.67 -11.33 -13.66
N PHE A 297 -22.71 -11.17 -14.98
CA PHE A 297 -23.57 -10.26 -15.71
C PHE A 297 -24.58 -11.03 -16.59
N ASP A 298 -25.51 -11.75 -15.95
CA ASP A 298 -26.74 -12.26 -16.61
C ASP A 298 -27.75 -11.11 -16.87
N GLY A 299 -27.28 -9.95 -17.31
CA GLY A 299 -28.08 -8.76 -17.57
C GLY A 299 -28.68 -8.05 -16.33
N LYS A 300 -28.23 -8.39 -15.11
CA LYS A 300 -28.70 -7.77 -13.84
C LYS A 300 -27.58 -6.95 -13.18
N THR A 301 -27.91 -5.76 -12.67
CA THR A 301 -27.01 -5.00 -11.77
C THR A 301 -26.86 -5.76 -10.46
N VAL A 302 -25.67 -6.28 -10.18
CA VAL A 302 -25.39 -6.99 -8.93
C VAL A 302 -24.48 -6.15 -8.06
N PHE A 303 -24.94 -5.87 -6.84
CA PHE A 303 -24.13 -5.18 -5.84
C PHE A 303 -23.23 -6.16 -5.06
N ARG A 304 -21.99 -5.78 -4.81
CA ARG A 304 -20.94 -6.67 -4.29
C ARG A 304 -19.95 -5.93 -3.41
N CYS A 305 -19.21 -6.70 -2.61
CA CYS A 305 -18.08 -6.17 -1.87
C CYS A 305 -16.90 -5.89 -2.79
N THR A 306 -16.16 -4.83 -2.49
CA THR A 306 -14.85 -4.59 -3.08
C THR A 306 -13.86 -5.68 -2.64
N SER A 307 -12.80 -5.92 -3.41
CA SER A 307 -11.78 -6.95 -3.12
C SER A 307 -11.10 -6.77 -1.76
N ASP A 308 -11.02 -5.52 -1.29
CA ASP A 308 -10.48 -5.12 0.00
C ASP A 308 -11.51 -5.10 1.14
N ARG A 309 -12.77 -5.45 0.85
CA ARG A 309 -13.93 -5.45 1.76
C ARG A 309 -14.23 -4.09 2.43
N THR A 310 -13.64 -2.98 2.00
CA THR A 310 -13.83 -1.69 2.66
C THR A 310 -15.15 -1.03 2.28
N ALA A 311 -15.71 -1.42 1.13
CA ALA A 311 -16.92 -0.82 0.60
C ALA A 311 -17.81 -1.84 -0.12
N TYR A 312 -19.04 -1.39 -0.36
CA TYR A 312 -20.07 -2.08 -1.11
C TYR A 312 -20.46 -1.25 -2.33
N GLY A 313 -20.63 -1.85 -3.50
CA GLY A 313 -21.34 -1.15 -4.58
C GLY A 313 -21.52 -1.93 -5.86
N THR A 314 -21.83 -1.21 -6.94
CA THR A 314 -22.40 -1.77 -8.18
C THR A 314 -21.36 -2.14 -9.22
N ALA A 315 -21.35 -3.39 -9.68
CA ALA A 315 -20.66 -3.71 -10.92
C ALA A 315 -21.38 -2.99 -12.07
N ALA A 316 -20.71 -2.06 -12.76
CA ALA A 316 -21.31 -1.28 -13.84
C ALA A 316 -21.77 -2.21 -14.98
N LEU A 317 -22.97 -1.96 -15.52
CA LEU A 317 -23.44 -2.61 -16.74
C LEU A 317 -22.47 -2.29 -17.88
N VAL A 318 -21.84 -3.34 -18.41
CA VAL A 318 -20.91 -3.27 -19.54
C VAL A 318 -21.73 -2.98 -20.81
N ASP A 319 -21.64 -1.76 -21.36
CA ASP A 319 -22.09 -1.52 -22.74
C ASP A 319 -21.15 -2.24 -23.73
N LYS A 320 -21.63 -2.61 -24.92
CA LYS A 320 -20.85 -3.27 -25.97
C LYS A 320 -19.65 -2.45 -26.44
N GLY A 321 -19.74 -1.11 -26.45
CA GLY A 321 -18.59 -0.25 -26.73
C GLY A 321 -17.49 -0.38 -25.66
N PHE A 322 -17.90 -0.51 -24.41
CA PHE A 322 -17.03 -0.69 -23.26
C PHE A 322 -16.37 -2.06 -23.22
N GLN A 323 -17.04 -3.14 -23.61
CA GLN A 323 -16.44 -4.48 -23.68
C GLN A 323 -15.28 -4.54 -24.69
N ALA A 324 -15.39 -3.82 -25.83
CA ALA A 324 -14.34 -3.76 -26.84
C ALA A 324 -13.12 -2.93 -26.39
N GLU A 325 -13.35 -1.87 -25.61
CA GLU A 325 -12.30 -1.07 -24.98
C GLU A 325 -11.65 -1.82 -23.82
N TYR A 326 -12.44 -2.48 -22.97
CA TYR A 326 -11.96 -3.35 -21.90
C TYR A 326 -11.15 -4.54 -22.42
N GLN A 327 -11.54 -5.20 -23.51
CA GLN A 327 -10.75 -6.27 -24.14
C GLN A 327 -9.44 -5.77 -24.78
N ARG A 328 -9.38 -4.47 -25.15
CA ARG A 328 -8.15 -3.81 -25.57
C ARG A 328 -7.27 -3.53 -24.36
N ILE A 329 -7.85 -2.97 -23.30
CA ILE A 329 -7.18 -2.57 -22.04
C ILE A 329 -6.80 -3.76 -21.17
N CYS A 330 -7.46 -4.92 -21.25
CA CYS A 330 -7.05 -6.13 -20.54
C CYS A 330 -5.71 -6.70 -21.04
N LYS A 331 -5.27 -6.24 -22.22
CA LYS A 331 -3.93 -6.46 -22.77
C LYS A 331 -2.94 -5.39 -22.32
N VAL A 332 -3.46 -4.25 -21.86
CA VAL A 332 -2.70 -3.10 -21.37
C VAL A 332 -2.55 -3.20 -19.87
N ASN A 333 -1.30 -3.21 -19.44
CA ASN A 333 -0.92 -3.23 -18.04
C ASN A 333 -1.05 -1.84 -17.40
N GLU A 334 -2.17 -1.15 -17.63
CA GLU A 334 -2.46 0.17 -17.09
C GLU A 334 -3.29 0.12 -15.80
N ASN A 335 -3.29 1.24 -15.07
CA ASN A 335 -3.97 1.52 -13.81
C ASN A 335 -5.52 1.40 -13.86
N TYR A 336 -6.08 0.93 -14.96
CA TYR A 336 -7.49 0.97 -15.31
C TYR A 336 -8.29 -0.20 -14.72
N ILE A 337 -8.16 -0.43 -13.41
CA ILE A 337 -9.16 -1.21 -12.63
C ILE A 337 -10.40 -0.33 -12.32
N THR A 338 -10.53 0.81 -13.01
CA THR A 338 -11.55 1.84 -12.81
C THR A 338 -12.99 1.34 -12.99
N HIS A 339 -13.22 0.15 -13.56
CA HIS A 339 -14.57 -0.29 -13.94
C HIS A 339 -14.96 -1.71 -13.51
N GLU A 340 -14.07 -2.43 -12.81
CA GLU A 340 -14.52 -3.42 -11.80
C GLU A 340 -15.06 -2.72 -10.53
N ILE A 341 -14.98 -1.39 -10.50
CA ILE A 341 -15.46 -0.54 -9.42
C ILE A 341 -16.98 -0.61 -9.35
N ALA A 342 -17.42 -0.99 -8.16
CA ALA A 342 -18.59 -0.45 -7.52
C ALA A 342 -18.78 1.04 -7.86
N GLN A 343 -19.51 1.40 -8.93
CA GLN A 343 -19.80 2.81 -9.22
C GLN A 343 -20.51 3.40 -7.98
N ASN A 344 -19.97 4.50 -7.45
CA ASN A 344 -20.35 5.09 -6.15
C ASN A 344 -20.32 4.08 -4.99
N PRO A 345 -19.14 3.55 -4.60
CA PRO A 345 -19.08 2.59 -3.53
C PRO A 345 -19.41 3.26 -2.20
N SER A 346 -20.27 2.58 -1.48
CA SER A 346 -20.71 2.92 -0.16
C SER A 346 -19.71 2.36 0.84
N TYR A 347 -18.83 3.21 1.39
CA TYR A 347 -17.90 2.77 2.43
C TYR A 347 -18.66 2.26 3.64
N CYS A 348 -18.26 1.10 4.14
CA CYS A 348 -18.92 0.50 5.31
C CYS A 348 -18.70 1.33 6.58
N THR A 349 -17.65 2.15 6.61
CA THR A 349 -17.36 3.08 7.71
C THR A 349 -18.04 4.45 7.57
N ASP A 350 -18.66 4.75 6.44
CA ASP A 350 -19.32 6.04 6.22
C ASP A 350 -20.79 5.99 6.62
N GLU A 351 -21.07 6.46 7.83
CA GLU A 351 -22.42 6.51 8.41
C GLU A 351 -23.30 7.63 7.80
N SER A 352 -22.73 8.54 6.99
CA SER A 352 -23.47 9.67 6.43
C SER A 352 -24.33 9.30 5.21
N ASP A 353 -23.94 8.27 4.45
CA ASP A 353 -24.71 7.78 3.30
C ASP A 353 -25.48 6.49 3.65
N THR A 354 -26.79 6.62 3.86
CA THR A 354 -27.68 5.48 4.13
C THR A 354 -28.39 4.96 2.89
N SER A 355 -28.27 5.64 1.76
CA SER A 355 -29.10 5.42 0.56
C SER A 355 -28.57 4.36 -0.40
N THR A 356 -27.26 4.09 -0.37
CA THR A 356 -26.56 3.26 -1.36
C THR A 356 -26.19 1.85 -0.88
N ALA A 357 -26.47 1.51 0.39
CA ALA A 357 -26.10 0.23 1.00
C ALA A 357 -27.31 -0.49 1.63
N THR A 358 -28.29 -0.85 0.80
CA THR A 358 -29.49 -1.59 1.22
C THR A 358 -29.10 -2.86 2.00
N GLY A 359 -29.81 -3.15 3.10
CA GLY A 359 -29.48 -4.29 3.97
C GLY A 359 -28.21 -4.15 4.83
N SER A 360 -27.43 -3.07 4.68
CA SER A 360 -26.13 -2.95 5.36
C SER A 360 -26.19 -2.26 6.72
N LEU A 361 -25.34 -2.74 7.65
CA LEU A 361 -25.04 -2.10 8.93
C LEU A 361 -23.67 -1.43 8.87
N LYS A 362 -23.67 -0.10 8.79
CA LYS A 362 -22.47 0.71 8.73
C LYS A 362 -22.00 1.16 10.12
N GLY A 363 -20.72 1.49 10.21
CA GLY A 363 -20.08 1.96 11.44
C GLY A 363 -18.55 1.85 11.39
N PRO A 364 -17.82 2.36 12.40
CA PRO A 364 -16.36 2.52 12.33
C PRO A 364 -15.58 1.22 12.10
N ASN A 365 -16.12 0.09 12.57
CA ASN A 365 -15.53 -1.25 12.41
C ASN A 365 -16.32 -2.14 11.44
N SER A 366 -17.17 -1.54 10.60
CA SER A 366 -17.92 -2.30 9.61
C SER A 366 -17.07 -2.62 8.38
N TRP A 367 -17.24 -3.83 7.88
CA TRP A 367 -16.63 -4.34 6.66
C TRP A 367 -17.69 -4.95 5.75
N CYS A 368 -17.43 -4.99 4.45
CA CYS A 368 -18.30 -5.64 3.50
C CYS A 368 -18.06 -7.14 3.50
N LEU A 369 -19.11 -7.90 3.78
CA LEU A 369 -19.12 -9.35 3.78
C LEU A 369 -19.95 -9.86 2.61
N ASP A 370 -19.44 -10.87 1.90
CA ASP A 370 -20.12 -11.43 0.75
C ASP A 370 -21.41 -12.14 1.15
N GLY A 371 -22.43 -12.08 0.30
CA GLY A 371 -23.73 -12.74 0.49
C GLY A 371 -23.89 -13.97 -0.41
N GLU A 372 -24.77 -14.87 -0.01
CA GLU A 372 -25.26 -15.99 -0.83
C GLU A 372 -26.78 -16.03 -0.71
N GLU A 373 -27.48 -15.93 -1.85
CA GLU A 373 -28.96 -15.91 -1.90
C GLU A 373 -29.58 -14.86 -0.95
N LEU A 374 -28.84 -13.77 -0.69
CA LEU A 374 -29.20 -12.77 0.29
C LEU A 374 -30.14 -11.76 -0.35
N GLU A 375 -31.39 -11.76 0.11
CA GLU A 375 -32.43 -10.85 -0.38
C GLU A 375 -32.98 -9.96 0.73
N VAL A 376 -33.04 -8.66 0.49
CA VAL A 376 -33.64 -7.69 1.41
C VAL A 376 -35.16 -7.66 1.19
N LYS A 377 -35.93 -7.60 2.28
CA LYS A 377 -37.40 -7.60 2.26
C LYS A 377 -38.04 -6.28 1.78
N ASP A 378 -37.25 -5.27 1.48
CA ASP A 378 -37.72 -3.91 1.24
C ASP A 378 -38.43 -3.78 -0.12
N THR A 379 -39.71 -3.39 -0.10
CA THR A 379 -40.62 -3.36 -1.26
C THR A 379 -40.44 -2.13 -2.15
N GLU A 380 -39.68 -1.12 -1.72
CA GLU A 380 -39.41 0.09 -2.51
C GLU A 380 -38.09 0.04 -3.28
N SER A 381 -37.20 -0.90 -2.95
CA SER A 381 -35.94 -1.03 -3.68
C SER A 381 -36.14 -1.81 -4.98
N THR A 382 -35.68 -1.26 -6.09
CA THR A 382 -35.59 -1.95 -7.39
C THR A 382 -34.60 -3.13 -7.37
N PHE A 383 -33.85 -3.30 -6.28
CA PHE A 383 -32.78 -4.29 -6.12
C PHE A 383 -32.93 -5.02 -4.78
N SER A 384 -33.73 -6.09 -4.77
CA SER A 384 -33.91 -6.91 -3.58
C SER A 384 -32.77 -7.91 -3.37
N ASN A 385 -32.05 -8.32 -4.41
CA ASN A 385 -30.91 -9.24 -4.30
C ASN A 385 -29.60 -8.48 -4.06
N VAL A 386 -28.87 -8.85 -3.01
CA VAL A 386 -27.60 -8.25 -2.62
C VAL A 386 -26.55 -9.34 -2.46
N ASN A 387 -25.43 -9.27 -3.19
CA ASN A 387 -24.33 -10.25 -3.06
C ASN A 387 -23.29 -9.82 -2.03
N GLY A 388 -23.61 -8.84 -1.19
CA GLY A 388 -22.79 -8.43 -0.06
C GLY A 388 -23.50 -7.42 0.81
N VAL A 389 -23.05 -7.26 2.06
CA VAL A 389 -23.58 -6.27 3.01
C VAL A 389 -22.47 -5.77 3.93
N CYS A 390 -22.54 -4.51 4.34
CA CYS A 390 -21.71 -4.07 5.46
C CYS A 390 -22.24 -4.68 6.77
N ALA A 391 -21.32 -5.18 7.58
CA ALA A 391 -21.60 -5.69 8.92
C ALA A 391 -20.51 -5.21 9.87
N LEU A 392 -20.88 -4.92 11.12
CA LEU A 392 -19.90 -4.66 12.17
C LEU A 392 -19.10 -5.93 12.44
N VAL A 393 -17.78 -5.79 12.49
CA VAL A 393 -16.87 -6.90 12.75
C VAL A 393 -16.18 -6.72 14.10
N SER A 394 -16.08 -7.82 14.85
CA SER A 394 -15.27 -7.94 16.06
C SER A 394 -14.29 -9.09 15.89
N CYS A 395 -13.06 -8.90 16.37
CA CYS A 395 -11.95 -9.81 16.15
C CYS A 395 -11.29 -10.19 17.47
N ASP A 396 -11.08 -11.49 17.69
CA ASP A 396 -10.21 -11.99 18.76
C ASP A 396 -8.84 -12.33 18.16
N ALA A 397 -7.83 -11.52 18.46
CA ALA A 397 -6.48 -11.69 17.94
C ALA A 397 -5.76 -12.96 18.45
N LYS A 398 -6.11 -13.47 19.64
CA LYS A 398 -5.46 -14.67 20.20
C LYS A 398 -5.99 -15.94 19.54
N SER A 399 -7.30 -16.01 19.35
CA SER A 399 -7.96 -17.18 18.75
C SER A 399 -8.16 -17.06 17.24
N LYS A 400 -7.81 -15.91 16.64
CA LYS A 400 -8.08 -15.55 15.23
C LYS A 400 -9.55 -15.73 14.84
N LYS A 401 -10.48 -15.44 15.75
CA LYS A 401 -11.92 -15.57 15.50
C LYS A 401 -12.54 -14.25 15.06
N VAL A 402 -13.50 -14.36 14.15
CA VAL A 402 -14.33 -13.26 13.66
C VAL A 402 -15.75 -13.44 14.19
N SER A 403 -16.34 -12.37 14.71
CA SER A 403 -17.75 -12.30 15.05
C SER A 403 -18.38 -11.08 14.40
N VAL A 404 -19.65 -11.19 14.02
CA VAL A 404 -20.32 -10.16 13.21
C VAL A 404 -21.67 -9.74 13.79
N LYS A 405 -22.03 -8.48 13.53
CA LYS A 405 -23.37 -7.92 13.73
C LYS A 405 -23.86 -7.38 12.39
N TYR A 406 -25.07 -7.76 12.00
CA TYR A 406 -25.65 -7.40 10.70
C TYR A 406 -27.06 -6.81 10.87
N LYS A 407 -27.55 -6.10 9.85
CA LYS A 407 -28.81 -5.34 9.92
C LYS A 407 -30.00 -6.26 10.25
N GLY A 408 -30.83 -5.80 11.19
CA GLY A 408 -31.99 -6.53 11.70
C GLY A 408 -31.66 -7.61 12.75
N ASN A 409 -30.38 -7.84 13.08
CA ASN A 409 -29.97 -8.72 14.17
C ASN A 409 -28.72 -8.15 14.87
N GLN A 410 -28.79 -6.87 15.24
CA GLN A 410 -27.63 -6.08 15.70
C GLN A 410 -27.38 -6.20 17.20
N ASP A 411 -28.31 -6.80 17.95
CA ASP A 411 -28.27 -6.87 19.41
C ASP A 411 -27.30 -7.95 19.92
N LYS A 412 -26.91 -8.90 19.07
CA LYS A 412 -26.04 -10.03 19.42
C LYS A 412 -24.88 -10.17 18.43
N TRP A 413 -23.71 -10.53 18.94
CA TRP A 413 -22.58 -10.98 18.13
C TRP A 413 -22.79 -12.44 17.69
N HIS A 414 -22.62 -12.70 16.40
CA HIS A 414 -22.69 -14.03 15.83
C HIS A 414 -21.28 -14.48 15.46
N ASP A 415 -20.88 -15.69 15.87
CA ASP A 415 -19.62 -16.27 15.45
C ASP A 415 -19.64 -16.49 13.93
N CYS A 416 -18.57 -16.10 13.25
CA CYS A 416 -18.43 -16.22 11.81
C CYS A 416 -17.10 -16.92 11.48
N PRO A 417 -17.05 -18.26 11.56
CA PRO A 417 -15.83 -19.02 11.30
C PRO A 417 -15.37 -18.88 9.84
N GLU A 418 -14.06 -18.70 9.63
CA GLU A 418 -13.49 -18.55 8.29
C GLU A 418 -13.88 -19.69 7.35
N GLY A 419 -14.39 -19.36 6.16
CA GLY A 419 -14.82 -20.32 5.14
C GLY A 419 -16.23 -20.89 5.34
N GLU A 420 -16.90 -20.57 6.46
CA GLU A 420 -18.31 -20.90 6.68
C GLU A 420 -19.24 -19.74 6.27
N SER A 421 -20.55 -19.93 6.49
CA SER A 421 -21.56 -18.90 6.28
C SER A 421 -22.58 -18.91 7.42
N ILE A 422 -23.04 -17.74 7.83
CA ILE A 422 -24.13 -17.60 8.82
C ILE A 422 -25.47 -17.35 8.13
N GLN A 423 -26.54 -17.91 8.69
CA GLN A 423 -27.90 -17.63 8.24
C GLN A 423 -28.28 -16.19 8.64
N ALA A 424 -28.69 -15.38 7.66
CA ALA A 424 -29.06 -13.98 7.86
C ALA A 424 -30.49 -13.85 8.42
N ASN A 425 -30.77 -14.52 9.54
CA ASN A 425 -32.08 -14.55 10.17
C ASN A 425 -32.40 -13.18 10.79
N SER A 426 -33.08 -12.32 10.04
CA SER A 426 -33.53 -11.02 10.51
C SER A 426 -34.84 -10.55 9.87
N PRO A 427 -35.50 -9.54 10.48
CA PRO A 427 -36.61 -8.83 9.83
C PRO A 427 -36.18 -8.10 8.54
N THR A 428 -34.89 -7.89 8.31
CA THR A 428 -34.36 -7.19 7.12
C THR A 428 -34.25 -8.12 5.92
N PHE A 429 -33.84 -9.38 6.11
CA PHE A 429 -33.59 -10.31 5.02
C PHE A 429 -34.68 -11.36 4.87
N LYS A 430 -34.92 -11.84 3.64
CA LYS A 430 -35.74 -13.02 3.38
C LYS A 430 -35.04 -14.27 3.94
N SER A 431 -35.84 -15.29 4.24
CA SER A 431 -35.32 -16.56 4.76
C SER A 431 -34.51 -17.28 3.68
N GLY A 432 -33.44 -17.97 4.08
CA GLY A 432 -32.56 -18.73 3.20
C GLY A 432 -31.24 -18.04 2.87
N GLY A 433 -31.21 -16.70 2.90
CA GLY A 433 -30.01 -15.92 2.62
C GLY A 433 -28.92 -16.08 3.69
N LYS A 434 -27.67 -16.11 3.23
CA LYS A 434 -26.50 -16.28 4.09
C LYS A 434 -25.48 -15.16 3.90
N ILE A 435 -24.73 -14.88 4.96
CA ILE A 435 -23.55 -14.03 4.94
C ILE A 435 -22.32 -14.94 5.03
N LYS A 436 -21.41 -14.83 4.08
CA LYS A 436 -20.16 -15.59 4.04
C LYS A 436 -19.17 -14.99 5.04
N CYS A 437 -18.51 -15.86 5.80
CA CYS A 437 -17.55 -15.45 6.80
C CYS A 437 -16.19 -15.18 6.16
N PRO A 438 -15.63 -13.98 6.35
CA PRO A 438 -14.38 -13.58 5.73
C PRO A 438 -13.20 -14.30 6.41
N LYS A 439 -12.03 -14.25 5.77
CA LYS A 439 -10.79 -14.61 6.48
C LYS A 439 -10.49 -13.59 7.56
N TYR A 440 -9.87 -14.03 8.66
CA TYR A 440 -9.48 -13.10 9.73
C TYR A 440 -8.63 -11.94 9.19
N ASP A 441 -7.64 -12.26 8.35
CA ASP A 441 -6.68 -11.26 7.87
C ASP A 441 -7.30 -10.20 6.94
N GLU A 442 -8.47 -10.48 6.34
CA GLU A 442 -9.18 -9.55 5.44
C GLU A 442 -9.90 -8.42 6.18
N VAL A 443 -10.32 -8.65 7.43
CA VAL A 443 -11.16 -7.71 8.20
C VAL A 443 -10.61 -7.33 9.57
N CYS A 444 -9.53 -7.98 10.03
CA CYS A 444 -8.99 -7.79 11.38
C CYS A 444 -7.57 -7.22 11.44
N THR A 445 -6.92 -6.94 10.31
CA THR A 445 -5.53 -6.46 10.26
C THR A 445 -5.40 -4.94 10.16
N VAL A 446 -6.49 -4.24 9.83
CA VAL A 446 -6.53 -2.78 9.67
C VAL A 446 -7.59 -2.17 10.59
N ALA A 447 -7.18 -1.21 11.41
CA ALA A 447 -8.08 -0.51 12.32
C ALA A 447 -9.04 0.45 11.57
N SER A 448 -10.07 0.91 12.25
CA SER A 448 -10.99 1.95 11.75
C SER A 448 -10.28 3.26 11.39
N ASN A 449 -9.21 3.60 12.10
CA ASN A 449 -8.37 4.77 11.81
C ASN A 449 -7.29 4.49 10.74
N GLY A 450 -7.23 3.29 10.16
CA GLY A 450 -6.24 2.91 9.14
C GLY A 450 -4.88 2.50 9.66
N SER A 451 -4.62 2.60 10.96
CA SER A 451 -3.44 1.97 11.56
C SER A 451 -3.47 0.44 11.43
N SER A 452 -2.31 -0.19 11.57
CA SER A 452 -2.19 -1.65 11.52
C SER A 452 -2.52 -2.27 12.87
N LEU A 453 -3.28 -3.37 12.84
CA LEU A 453 -3.57 -4.24 13.99
C LEU A 453 -2.69 -5.50 14.00
N VAL A 454 -1.77 -5.65 13.04
CA VAL A 454 -0.78 -6.73 13.05
C VAL A 454 0.01 -6.65 14.36
N PRO A 455 0.10 -7.74 15.16
CA PRO A 455 0.80 -7.72 16.43
C PRO A 455 2.25 -7.28 16.26
N PHE A 456 2.68 -6.32 17.08
CA PHE A 456 4.04 -5.80 17.00
C PHE A 456 5.07 -6.90 17.28
N VAL A 457 5.97 -7.12 16.33
CA VAL A 457 7.11 -8.02 16.47
C VAL A 457 8.29 -7.21 16.96
N ASN A 458 8.77 -7.54 18.16
CA ASN A 458 9.95 -6.91 18.73
C ASN A 458 11.20 -7.39 17.97
N PRO A 459 11.91 -6.49 17.25
CA PRO A 459 13.08 -6.88 16.46
C PRO A 459 14.28 -7.32 17.32
N HIS A 460 14.24 -7.06 18.63
CA HIS A 460 15.27 -7.44 19.61
C HIS A 460 15.09 -8.84 20.19
N GLN A 461 13.94 -9.49 20.00
CA GLN A 461 13.73 -10.85 20.50
C GLN A 461 14.25 -11.88 19.47
N PRO A 462 15.08 -12.86 19.87
CA PRO A 462 15.37 -14.01 19.02
C PRO A 462 14.05 -14.69 18.67
N SER A 463 13.85 -15.03 17.39
CA SER A 463 12.70 -15.80 16.93
C SER A 463 12.51 -17.00 17.85
N ALA A 464 11.38 -17.04 18.56
CA ALA A 464 10.99 -18.21 19.32
C ALA A 464 10.78 -19.34 18.32
N ALA A 465 11.78 -20.22 18.21
CA ALA A 465 11.62 -21.49 17.52
C ALA A 465 10.33 -22.13 18.07
N SER A 466 9.41 -22.46 17.17
CA SER A 466 8.20 -23.21 17.47
C SER A 466 8.55 -24.34 18.44
N ALA A 467 8.07 -24.24 19.68
CA ALA A 467 8.24 -25.30 20.66
C ALA A 467 7.52 -26.55 20.13
N GLY A 468 8.29 -27.44 19.51
CA GLY A 468 7.84 -28.81 19.28
C GLY A 468 7.56 -29.47 20.63
N PRO A 469 6.61 -30.40 20.71
CA PRO A 469 6.20 -30.99 21.98
C PRO A 469 7.38 -31.76 22.58
N THR A 470 7.91 -31.24 23.69
CA THR A 470 8.86 -31.98 24.54
C THR A 470 8.09 -33.12 25.21
N SER A 471 8.13 -34.32 24.62
CA SER A 471 7.75 -35.52 25.36
C SER A 471 8.83 -35.79 26.41
N LEU A 472 8.47 -35.56 27.67
CA LEU A 472 9.15 -36.12 28.82
C LEU A 472 9.24 -37.64 28.65
N GLN A 473 10.46 -38.17 28.52
CA GLN A 473 10.75 -39.53 28.93
C GLN A 473 12.02 -39.56 29.78
N ARG A 474 11.78 -39.94 31.04
CA ARG A 474 12.73 -40.16 32.11
C ARG A 474 13.26 -41.59 31.97
N GLY A 475 14.58 -41.77 31.93
CA GLY A 475 15.27 -43.07 32.02
C GLY A 475 16.77 -42.85 31.84
N ARG A 476 17.52 -42.65 32.92
CA ARG A 476 18.27 -43.66 33.70
C ARG A 476 19.64 -43.94 33.07
N GLU A 477 20.67 -43.60 33.82
CA GLU A 477 22.10 -43.86 33.59
C GLU A 477 22.37 -45.33 33.25
N ASP A 478 23.26 -45.58 32.29
CA ASP A 478 24.34 -46.54 32.50
C ASP A 478 25.51 -46.38 31.49
N ASN A 479 26.70 -46.71 32.00
CA ASN A 479 28.02 -46.66 31.38
C ASN A 479 28.22 -47.64 30.20
N GLY A 480 29.15 -47.33 29.29
CA GLY A 480 30.04 -48.37 28.72
C GLY A 480 30.27 -48.38 27.20
N THR A 481 31.50 -48.00 26.83
CA THR A 481 32.43 -48.73 25.92
C THR A 481 32.03 -49.04 24.46
N THR A 482 32.68 -48.29 23.56
CA THR A 482 33.50 -48.70 22.40
C THR A 482 33.30 -50.07 21.70
N ILE A 483 33.27 -50.00 20.36
CA ILE A 483 33.96 -50.80 19.31
C ILE A 483 33.04 -51.30 18.17
N ASN A 484 33.40 -50.81 16.96
CA ASN A 484 33.30 -51.38 15.61
C ASN A 484 32.52 -52.69 15.38
N THR A 485 31.72 -52.71 14.31
CA THR A 485 32.07 -53.54 13.13
C THR A 485 31.38 -53.06 11.85
N ARG A 486 32.16 -53.13 10.76
CA ARG A 486 31.80 -52.92 9.36
C ARG A 486 31.01 -54.10 8.78
N GLY A 487 30.21 -53.81 7.75
CA GLY A 487 29.78 -54.74 6.69
C GLY A 487 28.81 -54.04 5.75
N ARG A 488 29.27 -53.33 4.70
CA ARG A 488 29.42 -53.82 3.31
C ARG A 488 28.08 -54.34 2.76
N ARG A 489 27.31 -53.48 2.07
CA ARG A 489 27.27 -53.27 0.60
C ARG A 489 26.64 -54.47 -0.10
N ASP A 490 25.45 -54.27 -0.68
CA ASP A 490 25.19 -54.65 -2.07
C ASP A 490 24.03 -53.86 -2.69
N THR A 491 24.28 -53.53 -3.96
CA THR A 491 23.50 -52.72 -4.89
C THR A 491 22.96 -53.64 -5.99
N THR A 492 21.69 -53.45 -6.39
CA THR A 492 21.07 -53.66 -7.71
C THR A 492 19.56 -53.57 -7.48
N GLY A 493 18.72 -52.78 -8.15
CA GLY A 493 18.75 -52.25 -9.51
C GLY A 493 17.56 -52.82 -10.29
N VAL A 494 16.77 -51.94 -10.92
CA VAL A 494 16.00 -52.15 -12.19
C VAL A 494 14.46 -52.43 -12.09
N THR A 495 13.69 -51.38 -12.48
CA THR A 495 12.46 -51.25 -13.35
C THR A 495 11.31 -52.28 -13.26
N SER A 496 10.01 -52.04 -13.56
CA SER A 496 9.27 -51.02 -14.35
C SER A 496 7.74 -51.23 -14.18
N SER A 497 6.96 -50.15 -14.32
CA SER A 497 5.61 -49.98 -14.92
C SER A 497 4.46 -50.98 -14.66
N THR A 498 3.29 -50.47 -14.25
CA THR A 498 2.02 -50.68 -14.99
C THR A 498 0.94 -49.66 -14.60
N THR A 499 0.18 -49.27 -15.63
CA THR A 499 -0.96 -48.35 -15.70
C THR A 499 -2.25 -48.95 -15.12
N SER A 500 -3.19 -48.11 -14.63
CA SER A 500 -4.66 -48.21 -14.86
C SER A 500 -5.45 -47.08 -14.19
N ASN A 501 -6.51 -46.63 -14.88
CA ASN A 501 -7.39 -45.49 -14.61
C ASN A 501 -8.44 -45.72 -13.48
N ASN A 502 -8.84 -44.67 -12.76
CA ASN A 502 -10.21 -44.07 -12.74
C ASN A 502 -10.57 -43.29 -11.44
N THR A 503 -11.30 -42.18 -11.66
CA THR A 503 -12.35 -41.52 -10.85
C THR A 503 -12.06 -40.80 -9.51
N GLN A 504 -12.33 -39.48 -9.55
CA GLN A 504 -13.07 -38.60 -8.61
C GLN A 504 -12.94 -38.71 -7.07
N ASP A 505 -12.93 -37.49 -6.50
CA ASP A 505 -13.24 -37.02 -5.14
C ASP A 505 -12.17 -36.96 -4.03
N ALA A 506 -12.00 -35.71 -3.59
CA ALA A 506 -11.84 -35.22 -2.23
C ALA A 506 -10.50 -35.33 -1.47
N ALA A 507 -10.10 -34.13 -1.03
CA ALA A 507 -9.56 -33.78 0.29
C ALA A 507 -8.08 -34.05 0.58
N ALA A 508 -7.40 -32.92 0.82
CA ALA A 508 -6.54 -32.66 1.97
C ALA A 508 -5.58 -33.78 2.41
N THR A 509 -4.30 -33.62 2.10
CA THR A 509 -3.22 -34.06 2.98
C THR A 509 -1.92 -33.33 2.70
N GLY A 510 -1.23 -32.98 3.78
CA GLY A 510 -0.10 -32.06 3.84
C GLY A 510 1.05 -32.32 2.87
N ALA A 511 1.46 -31.27 2.19
CA ALA A 511 2.81 -31.14 1.68
C ALA A 511 3.66 -30.45 2.77
N SER A 512 4.59 -31.23 3.31
CA SER A 512 5.60 -30.86 4.29
C SER A 512 6.45 -29.68 3.79
N SER A 513 6.50 -28.61 4.59
CA SER A 513 7.46 -27.53 4.44
C SER A 513 8.90 -28.06 4.44
N PRO A 514 9.78 -27.62 3.53
CA PRO A 514 11.21 -27.82 3.71
C PRO A 514 11.65 -27.08 4.97
N SER A 515 12.25 -27.82 5.90
CA SER A 515 12.78 -27.36 7.18
C SER A 515 13.76 -26.19 7.03
N GLY A 516 13.61 -25.19 7.90
CA GLY A 516 14.41 -23.97 7.93
C GLY A 516 15.85 -24.16 8.41
N LYS A 517 16.72 -24.64 7.53
CA LYS A 517 18.18 -24.63 7.72
C LYS A 517 18.93 -24.32 6.42
N GLU A 518 18.58 -23.22 5.76
CA GLU A 518 19.40 -22.66 4.67
C GLU A 518 19.04 -21.17 4.49
N ASN A 519 19.47 -20.30 5.41
CA ASN A 519 19.54 -18.84 5.23
C ASN A 519 20.50 -18.20 6.26
N ALA A 520 21.64 -18.85 6.50
CA ALA A 520 22.69 -18.30 7.35
C ALA A 520 24.02 -18.24 6.60
N ASN A 521 24.01 -17.73 5.36
CA ASN A 521 25.23 -17.21 4.71
C ASN A 521 24.97 -16.54 3.35
N ILE A 522 24.20 -15.46 3.32
CA ILE A 522 24.35 -14.44 2.26
C ILE A 522 24.05 -13.10 2.93
N ASN A 523 25.08 -12.34 3.28
CA ASN A 523 25.09 -10.88 3.41
C ASN A 523 26.43 -10.47 4.02
N ASP A 524 27.41 -10.19 3.16
CA ASP A 524 28.59 -9.42 3.55
C ASP A 524 28.13 -8.00 3.93
N PRO A 525 28.18 -7.62 5.23
CA PRO A 525 27.70 -6.31 5.68
C PRO A 525 28.51 -5.14 5.10
N SER A 526 29.71 -5.39 4.57
CA SER A 526 30.55 -4.36 3.95
C SER A 526 29.99 -3.82 2.63
N LYS A 527 29.06 -4.55 1.98
CA LYS A 527 28.42 -4.13 0.72
C LYS A 527 27.28 -3.12 0.90
N TYR A 528 26.78 -2.92 2.12
CA TYR A 528 25.63 -2.05 2.41
C TYR A 528 25.90 -1.15 3.61
N PRO A 529 26.72 -0.09 3.46
CA PRO A 529 27.22 0.74 4.58
C PRO A 529 26.12 1.47 5.39
N GLY A 530 24.87 1.51 4.90
CA GLY A 530 23.71 2.14 5.55
C GLY A 530 22.73 1.20 6.27
N VAL A 531 22.89 -0.13 6.18
CA VAL A 531 21.90 -1.10 6.72
C VAL A 531 22.30 -1.59 8.11
N VAL A 532 21.34 -1.64 9.04
CA VAL A 532 21.54 -2.17 10.41
C VAL A 532 21.88 -3.66 10.36
N SER A 533 22.82 -4.15 11.16
CA SER A 533 23.05 -5.58 11.38
C SER A 533 22.21 -6.12 12.55
N GLN A 534 21.98 -7.44 12.63
CA GLN A 534 21.24 -8.03 13.76
C GLN A 534 21.92 -7.77 15.11
N ALA A 535 23.26 -7.76 15.15
CA ALA A 535 24.01 -7.41 16.35
C ALA A 535 23.79 -5.95 16.78
N GLN A 536 23.68 -5.03 15.81
CA GLN A 536 23.32 -3.64 16.10
C GLN A 536 21.88 -3.53 16.56
N ILE A 537 20.94 -4.23 15.92
CA ILE A 537 19.53 -4.29 16.36
C ILE A 537 19.48 -4.68 17.83
N ASN A 538 20.09 -5.79 18.23
CA ASN A 538 20.06 -6.26 19.63
C ASN A 538 20.63 -5.26 20.65
N ASN A 539 21.46 -4.31 20.22
CA ASN A 539 22.07 -3.29 21.06
C ASN A 539 21.35 -1.92 21.00
N MET A 540 20.34 -1.73 20.14
CA MET A 540 19.57 -0.48 20.15
C MET A 540 18.61 -0.52 21.34
N GLN A 541 18.88 0.30 22.36
CA GLN A 541 17.91 0.69 23.37
C GLN A 541 17.44 2.09 23.01
N ASN A 542 16.28 2.24 22.38
CA ASN A 542 15.62 3.54 22.36
C ASN A 542 14.11 3.38 22.24
N GLU A 543 13.39 3.93 23.22
CA GLU A 543 12.00 4.30 23.04
C GLU A 543 11.97 5.49 22.05
N SER A 544 11.52 5.23 20.83
CA SER A 544 11.40 6.27 19.80
C SER A 544 10.33 7.29 20.19
N LYS A 545 10.72 8.49 20.60
CA LYS A 545 9.80 9.62 20.84
C LYS A 545 9.48 10.28 19.50
N LEU A 546 8.22 10.19 19.07
CA LEU A 546 7.73 10.96 17.92
C LEU A 546 7.55 12.42 18.36
N VAL A 547 8.25 13.34 17.70
CA VAL A 547 8.13 14.78 17.93
C VAL A 547 7.39 15.38 16.75
N ILE A 548 6.27 16.04 17.03
CA ILE A 548 5.44 16.71 16.05
C ILE A 548 5.34 18.18 16.47
N GLU A 549 5.77 19.06 15.58
CA GLU A 549 5.74 20.50 15.81
C GLU A 549 4.90 21.18 14.73
N LEU A 550 4.01 22.08 15.14
CA LEU A 550 3.36 22.99 14.22
C LEU A 550 4.34 24.09 13.85
N GLY A 551 4.52 24.32 12.55
CA GLY A 551 5.21 25.51 12.06
C GLY A 551 4.59 26.76 12.69
N LYS A 552 5.44 27.61 13.30
CA LYS A 552 5.02 28.89 13.89
C LYS A 552 4.72 29.95 12.83
N ASP A 553 5.15 29.69 11.61
CA ASP A 553 4.85 30.55 10.47
C ASP A 553 3.46 30.16 9.98
N ASP A 554 2.48 31.02 10.23
CA ASP A 554 1.13 31.00 9.65
C ASP A 554 1.16 31.23 8.12
N ALA A 555 2.20 30.77 7.42
CA ALA A 555 2.28 30.81 5.98
C ALA A 555 1.22 29.84 5.43
N LEU A 556 0.16 30.43 4.85
CA LEU A 556 -0.64 29.74 3.84
C LEU A 556 0.33 29.23 2.76
N SER A 557 0.00 28.09 2.15
CA SER A 557 0.90 27.38 1.25
C SER A 557 1.41 28.33 0.16
N ALA A 558 2.64 28.82 0.30
CA ALA A 558 3.32 29.59 -0.71
C ALA A 558 3.70 28.65 -1.85
N VAL A 559 2.70 28.22 -2.61
CA VAL A 559 2.89 27.47 -3.85
C VAL A 559 3.23 28.51 -4.89
N CYS A 560 4.52 28.80 -5.10
CA CYS A 560 4.98 29.34 -6.38
C CYS A 560 6.50 29.43 -6.55
N SER A 561 7.03 28.49 -7.34
CA SER A 561 7.96 28.72 -8.46
C SER A 561 8.64 27.40 -8.86
N LEU A 562 8.21 26.81 -9.97
CA LEU A 562 9.02 25.86 -10.74
C LEU A 562 9.35 26.56 -12.08
N PRO A 563 10.60 26.65 -12.53
CA PRO A 563 10.94 26.64 -13.93
C PRO A 563 11.01 25.18 -14.43
N ILE A 564 10.20 24.90 -15.46
CA ILE A 564 10.59 24.15 -16.67
C ILE A 564 11.57 22.96 -16.48
N MET A 565 11.06 21.77 -16.17
CA MET A 565 11.77 20.50 -16.45
C MET A 565 10.89 19.38 -17.03
N ILE A 566 9.57 19.62 -17.23
CA ILE A 566 8.65 18.61 -17.79
C ILE A 566 8.31 18.89 -19.27
N VAL A 567 8.56 20.10 -19.77
CA VAL A 567 8.22 20.48 -21.16
C VAL A 567 9.36 20.24 -22.14
N THR A 568 10.61 20.09 -21.69
CA THR A 568 11.77 19.92 -22.58
C THR A 568 11.92 18.51 -23.16
N MET A 569 11.39 17.46 -22.53
CA MET A 569 11.40 16.12 -23.13
C MET A 569 10.37 15.93 -24.26
N VAL A 570 9.28 16.72 -24.26
CA VAL A 570 8.29 16.68 -25.35
C VAL A 570 8.72 17.56 -26.52
N LEU A 571 9.38 18.70 -26.28
CA LEU A 571 9.86 19.58 -27.35
C LEU A 571 11.15 19.11 -28.04
N ALA A 572 12.02 18.35 -27.35
CA ALA A 572 13.23 17.80 -28.00
C ALA A 572 12.91 16.73 -29.06
N VAL A 573 11.77 16.05 -28.93
CA VAL A 573 11.30 15.05 -29.91
C VAL A 573 10.59 15.70 -31.10
N VAL A 574 9.96 16.86 -30.91
CA VAL A 574 9.27 17.58 -32.00
C VAL A 574 10.23 18.43 -32.85
N LEU A 575 11.42 18.77 -32.34
CA LEU A 575 12.45 19.52 -33.08
C LEU A 575 13.53 18.63 -33.73
N SER A 576 13.36 17.30 -33.72
CA SER A 576 14.30 16.34 -34.35
C SER A 576 13.68 15.49 -35.46
N CYS A 577 12.54 15.90 -36.03
CA CYS A 577 11.95 15.32 -37.25
C CYS A 577 11.86 16.36 -38.35
#